data_AF-A0AA97GR80-F1
#
_entry.id   AF-A0AA97GR80-F1
#
_cell.length_a   1.000
_cell.length_b   1.000
_cell.length_c   1.000
_cell.angle_alpha   90.00
_cell.angle_beta   90.00
_cell.angle_gamma   90.00
#
_symmetry.space_group_name_H-M   'P 1'
#
loop_
_entity.id
_entity.type
_entity.pdbx_description
1 polymer ?
#
loop_
_entity_poly.entity_id
_entity_poly.type
_entity_poly.pdbx_seq_one_letter_code
_entity_poly.pdbx_strand_id
1 'polypeptide(L)'
;MDIYGLFPQFKLNRPLNARERTTQLEQKVRLDFETDQLMPDLKVIEINSHYLEMVDKYYSSKGYLSFIASAGAFMTIIGYFSMIVTTIVYQQYSLEEWLALLFVGAIFLPTGFGMLFLLKKEWFAWTHYPIRFDRKNQLVHAHRHDGSVFSARWDDVFFTTAAMHGSDCYISGHVLAEDGETIVDTFCLPASHNNIPALKAHWEFVRRYMEEGPEGLTSRISFCLPIAEKKESYGFTFFYLMTIYNGAPIVLLPFLAPLAFLFSLPRYVAILTSRRPVWSSEIQVQCRVEEDDPYHLDASMNPKSLWGTFFGKTKKSPSPHT
;
A
#
# COMPACT_ATOMS: atom_id res chain seq x y z
N MET A 1 -2.98 3.87 9.27
CA MET A 1 -1.87 3.73 8.28
C MET A 1 -1.01 2.57 8.75
N ASP A 2 -1.20 1.41 8.15
CA ASP A 2 -0.55 0.16 8.55
C ASP A 2 0.76 -0.03 7.78
N ILE A 3 1.88 0.10 8.49
CA ILE A 3 3.23 -0.15 7.97
C ILE A 3 3.84 -1.45 8.53
N TYR A 4 3.07 -2.22 9.30
CA TYR A 4 3.59 -3.43 9.94
C TYR A 4 3.78 -4.55 8.91
N GLY A 5 4.92 -5.21 9.02
CA GLY A 5 5.43 -6.14 8.02
C GLY A 5 6.44 -5.51 7.08
N LEU A 6 6.37 -4.18 6.87
CA LEU A 6 7.45 -3.42 6.23
C LEU A 6 8.42 -2.89 7.30
N PHE A 7 7.89 -2.21 8.34
CA PHE A 7 8.64 -1.73 9.49
C PHE A 7 7.82 -1.87 10.79
N PRO A 8 8.21 -2.75 11.73
CA PRO A 8 9.18 -3.84 11.60
C PRO A 8 8.69 -4.93 10.63
N GLN A 9 9.62 -5.77 10.17
CA GLN A 9 9.32 -6.91 9.29
C GLN A 9 8.58 -8.03 10.02
N PHE A 10 7.83 -8.84 9.27
CA PHE A 10 7.20 -10.04 9.82
C PHE A 10 8.23 -11.02 10.37
N LYS A 11 7.91 -11.63 11.52
CA LYS A 11 8.71 -12.73 12.06
C LYS A 11 8.39 -14.02 11.30
N LEU A 12 9.37 -14.54 10.58
CA LEU A 12 9.33 -15.81 9.85
C LEU A 12 10.00 -16.93 10.69
N ASN A 13 9.92 -18.17 10.22
CA ASN A 13 10.47 -19.37 10.85
C ASN A 13 9.96 -19.59 12.27
N ARG A 14 8.65 -19.39 12.44
CA ARG A 14 7.92 -19.64 13.69
C ARG A 14 6.61 -20.36 13.38
N PRO A 15 6.04 -21.09 14.36
CA PRO A 15 4.73 -21.68 14.18
C PRO A 15 3.62 -20.62 14.11
N LEU A 16 2.50 -21.01 13.49
CA LEU A 16 1.23 -20.31 13.59
C LEU A 16 0.80 -20.17 15.05
N ASN A 17 0.48 -18.95 15.45
CA ASN A 17 -0.02 -18.69 16.81
C ASN A 17 -1.53 -18.99 16.93
N ALA A 18 -2.02 -19.10 18.16
CA ALA A 18 -3.41 -19.43 18.43
C ALA A 18 -4.39 -18.44 17.78
N ARG A 19 -4.04 -17.16 17.74
CA ARG A 19 -4.87 -16.12 17.14
C ARG A 19 -5.01 -16.34 15.63
N GLU A 20 -3.90 -16.50 14.92
CA GLU A 20 -3.86 -16.79 13.48
C GLU A 20 -4.74 -17.99 13.14
N ARG A 21 -4.70 -19.03 13.97
CA ARG A 21 -5.57 -20.21 13.82
C ARG A 21 -7.05 -19.90 14.04
N THR A 22 -7.40 -19.12 15.06
CA THR A 22 -8.80 -18.76 15.35
C THR A 22 -9.42 -17.80 14.33
N THR A 23 -8.60 -17.05 13.59
CA THR A 23 -9.05 -16.03 12.64
C THR A 23 -8.76 -16.39 11.19
N GLN A 24 -8.62 -17.70 10.93
CA GLN A 24 -8.39 -18.26 9.61
C GLN A 24 -9.52 -17.87 8.64
N LEU A 25 -9.13 -17.55 7.42
CA LEU A 25 -10.03 -17.35 6.28
C LEU A 25 -9.81 -18.52 5.32
N GLU A 26 -10.83 -19.34 5.13
CA GLU A 26 -10.74 -20.54 4.30
C GLU A 26 -11.13 -20.24 2.86
N GLN A 27 -10.30 -20.67 1.91
CA GLN A 27 -10.46 -20.47 0.47
C GLN A 27 -11.77 -21.10 -0.06
N LYS A 28 -12.13 -22.27 0.47
CA LYS A 28 -13.29 -23.05 0.02
C LYS A 28 -14.59 -22.67 0.71
N VAL A 29 -14.54 -21.76 1.68
CA VAL A 29 -15.73 -21.30 2.42
C VAL A 29 -16.13 -19.93 1.89
N ARG A 30 -17.29 -19.89 1.21
CA ARG A 30 -17.89 -18.64 0.74
C ARG A 30 -18.57 -17.92 1.90
N LEU A 31 -18.19 -16.65 2.10
CA LEU A 31 -18.88 -15.76 3.03
C LEU A 31 -20.11 -15.11 2.36
N ASP A 32 -21.11 -14.83 3.18
CA ASP A 32 -22.40 -14.25 2.78
C ASP A 32 -22.26 -12.73 2.51
N PHE A 33 -21.75 -12.42 1.32
CA PHE A 33 -21.71 -11.07 0.76
C PHE A 33 -22.35 -11.06 -0.62
N GLU A 34 -23.21 -10.09 -0.88
CA GLU A 34 -23.68 -9.84 -2.24
C GLU A 34 -22.52 -9.27 -3.08
N THR A 35 -22.55 -9.49 -4.40
CA THR A 35 -21.48 -9.00 -5.30
C THR A 35 -21.29 -7.49 -5.20
N ASP A 36 -22.37 -6.74 -4.92
CA ASP A 36 -22.34 -5.30 -4.74
C ASP A 36 -21.79 -4.82 -3.38
N GLN A 37 -21.52 -5.75 -2.46
CA GLN A 37 -20.88 -5.47 -1.17
C GLN A 37 -19.37 -5.72 -1.21
N LEU A 38 -18.86 -6.39 -2.25
CA LEU A 38 -17.43 -6.68 -2.39
C LEU A 38 -16.60 -5.40 -2.57
N MET A 39 -15.41 -5.42 -1.96
CA MET A 39 -14.53 -4.26 -1.86
C MET A 39 -13.17 -4.51 -2.53
N PRO A 40 -12.93 -4.03 -3.77
CA PRO A 40 -11.61 -4.10 -4.42
C PRO A 40 -10.60 -3.06 -3.89
N ASP A 41 -11.02 -2.17 -2.98
CA ASP A 41 -10.21 -1.18 -2.24
C ASP A 41 -9.34 -0.21 -3.08
N LEU A 42 -9.63 -0.04 -4.37
CA LEU A 42 -8.84 0.80 -5.31
C LEU A 42 -7.38 0.33 -5.42
N LYS A 43 -7.18 -0.99 -5.46
CA LYS A 43 -5.85 -1.62 -5.38
C LYS A 43 -5.55 -2.57 -6.55
N VAL A 44 -6.46 -2.69 -7.50
CA VAL A 44 -6.31 -3.54 -8.69
C VAL A 44 -5.44 -2.83 -9.73
N ILE A 45 -4.42 -3.51 -10.21
CA ILE A 45 -3.60 -3.09 -11.35
C ILE A 45 -4.23 -3.60 -12.64
N GLU A 46 -4.63 -4.88 -12.64
CA GLU A 46 -5.24 -5.55 -13.78
C GLU A 46 -6.10 -6.73 -13.31
N ILE A 47 -7.19 -7.01 -14.01
CA ILE A 47 -7.99 -8.23 -13.83
C ILE A 47 -8.36 -8.79 -15.20
N ASN A 48 -8.39 -10.11 -15.34
CA ASN A 48 -8.84 -10.81 -16.53
C ASN A 48 -9.29 -12.24 -16.15
N SER A 49 -9.57 -13.13 -17.10
CA SER A 49 -9.97 -14.52 -16.84
C SER A 49 -8.86 -15.39 -16.27
N HIS A 50 -7.60 -14.98 -16.41
CA HIS A 50 -6.41 -15.74 -16.05
C HIS A 50 -5.83 -15.31 -14.70
N TYR A 51 -5.56 -14.02 -14.52
CA TYR A 51 -5.04 -13.49 -13.27
C TYR A 51 -5.69 -12.18 -12.81
N LEU A 52 -5.60 -11.96 -11.50
CA LEU A 52 -5.88 -10.70 -10.83
C LEU A 52 -4.57 -10.19 -10.25
N GLU A 53 -4.15 -9.00 -10.67
CA GLU A 53 -2.97 -8.34 -10.14
C GLU A 53 -3.37 -7.14 -9.28
N MET A 54 -2.82 -7.10 -8.07
CA MET A 54 -3.07 -6.05 -7.10
C MET A 54 -1.76 -5.57 -6.49
N VAL A 55 -1.76 -4.35 -5.95
CA VAL A 55 -0.68 -3.89 -5.06
C VAL A 55 -0.80 -4.54 -3.68
N ASP A 56 0.11 -4.22 -2.78
CA ASP A 56 0.05 -4.56 -1.37
C ASP A 56 -0.67 -3.48 -0.51
N LYS A 57 -0.82 -3.78 0.78
CA LYS A 57 -1.41 -2.84 1.75
C LYS A 57 -0.60 -1.55 1.94
N TYR A 58 0.72 -1.57 1.82
CA TYR A 58 1.61 -0.42 2.04
C TYR A 58 1.54 0.63 0.93
N TYR A 59 1.07 0.28 -0.27
CA TYR A 59 0.97 1.22 -1.40
C TYR A 59 0.16 2.49 -1.07
N SER A 60 -0.88 2.39 -0.24
CA SER A 60 -1.67 3.56 0.17
C SER A 60 -0.89 4.47 1.12
N SER A 61 -0.05 3.89 1.97
CA SER A 61 0.79 4.64 2.92
C SER A 61 2.10 5.17 2.30
N LYS A 62 2.42 4.80 1.06
CA LYS A 62 3.63 5.29 0.37
C LYS A 62 3.69 6.82 0.38
N GLY A 63 4.81 7.36 0.83
CA GLY A 63 5.08 8.78 0.99
C GLY A 63 4.82 9.34 2.39
N TYR A 64 4.16 8.57 3.27
CA TYR A 64 3.86 9.03 4.63
C TYR A 64 5.12 9.16 5.49
N LEU A 65 5.99 8.15 5.47
CA LEU A 65 7.29 8.23 6.15
C LEU A 65 8.13 9.35 5.54
N SER A 66 8.09 9.50 4.22
CA SER A 66 8.77 10.57 3.49
C SER A 66 8.31 11.95 3.91
N PHE A 67 7.02 12.15 4.15
CA PHE A 67 6.49 13.42 4.64
C PHE A 67 7.07 13.76 6.02
N ILE A 68 6.96 12.84 6.99
CA ILE A 68 7.46 13.04 8.36
C ILE A 68 8.97 13.26 8.35
N ALA A 69 9.71 12.41 7.66
CA ALA A 69 11.16 12.47 7.63
C ALA A 69 11.67 13.69 6.84
N SER A 70 11.00 14.11 5.77
CA SER A 70 11.35 15.35 5.06
C SER A 70 11.14 16.57 5.95
N ALA A 71 9.98 16.65 6.62
CA ALA A 71 9.69 17.75 7.54
C ALA A 71 10.74 17.81 8.67
N GLY A 72 11.05 16.67 9.30
CA GLY A 72 12.09 16.59 10.33
C GLY A 72 13.49 16.97 9.84
N ALA A 73 13.88 16.49 8.65
CA ALA A 73 15.17 16.84 8.05
C ALA A 73 15.25 18.32 7.72
N PHE A 74 14.24 18.90 7.06
CA PHE A 74 14.26 20.33 6.72
C PHE A 74 14.23 21.22 7.96
N MET A 75 13.41 20.91 8.97
CA MET A 75 13.36 21.69 10.21
C MET A 75 14.71 21.72 10.92
N THR A 76 15.39 20.58 11.03
CA THR A 76 16.70 20.51 11.70
C THR A 76 17.82 21.14 10.88
N ILE A 77 17.87 20.90 9.56
CA ILE A 77 18.90 21.46 8.68
C ILE A 77 18.75 22.98 8.58
N ILE A 78 17.54 23.48 8.27
CA ILE A 78 17.28 24.92 8.12
C ILE A 78 17.42 25.62 9.46
N GLY A 79 16.90 25.03 10.55
CA GLY A 79 17.02 25.60 11.89
C GLY A 79 18.48 25.76 12.33
N TYR A 80 19.30 24.72 12.13
CA TYR A 80 20.71 24.78 12.50
C TYR A 80 21.50 25.73 11.59
N PHE A 81 21.26 25.67 10.28
CA PHE A 81 21.90 26.58 9.33
C PHE A 81 21.54 28.05 9.62
N SER A 82 20.28 28.33 9.93
CA SER A 82 19.82 29.67 10.32
C SER A 82 20.57 30.19 11.54
N MET A 83 20.73 29.35 12.59
CA MET A 83 21.51 29.74 13.77
C MET A 83 22.96 30.09 13.42
N ILE A 84 23.63 29.27 12.61
CA ILE A 84 25.02 29.54 12.16
C ILE A 84 25.08 30.88 11.43
N VAL A 85 24.17 31.12 10.48
CA VAL A 85 24.13 32.37 9.70
C VAL A 85 23.88 33.57 10.61
N THR A 86 22.95 33.49 11.56
CA THR A 86 22.67 34.60 12.48
C THR A 86 23.85 34.90 13.38
N THR A 87 24.55 33.88 13.90
CA THR A 87 25.77 34.04 14.70
C THR A 87 26.83 34.81 13.92
N ILE A 88 27.06 34.45 12.66
CA ILE A 88 28.06 35.11 11.80
C ILE A 88 27.66 36.54 11.46
N VAL A 89 26.40 36.75 11.02
CA VAL A 89 25.91 38.06 10.54
C VAL A 89 25.85 39.09 11.67
N TYR A 90 25.37 38.70 12.85
CA TYR A 90 25.30 39.59 14.01
C TYR A 90 26.60 39.62 14.83
N GLN A 91 27.66 38.95 14.37
CA GLN A 91 28.98 38.89 15.01
C GLN A 91 28.91 38.42 16.48
N GLN A 92 28.01 37.48 16.75
CA GLN A 92 27.77 36.90 18.06
C GLN A 92 28.77 35.76 18.30
N TYR A 93 29.95 36.11 18.80
CA TYR A 93 31.06 35.17 19.04
C TYR A 93 31.39 34.97 20.52
N SER A 94 30.47 35.28 21.43
CA SER A 94 30.65 35.00 22.85
C SER A 94 30.74 33.49 23.11
N LEU A 95 31.38 33.11 24.21
CA LEU A 95 31.48 31.70 24.60
C LEU A 95 30.09 31.06 24.76
N GLU A 96 29.10 31.82 25.24
CA GLU A 96 27.73 31.34 25.43
C GLU A 96 27.06 31.00 24.09
N GLU A 97 27.25 31.83 23.07
CA GLU A 97 26.72 31.58 21.72
C GLU A 97 27.37 30.35 21.07
N TRP A 98 28.68 30.17 21.23
CA TRP A 98 29.38 28.97 20.76
C TRP A 98 28.90 27.71 21.47
N LEU A 99 28.70 27.75 22.80
CA LEU A 99 28.16 26.63 23.56
C LEU A 99 26.72 26.31 23.15
N ALA A 100 25.89 27.32 22.89
CA ALA A 100 24.53 27.14 22.38
C ALA A 100 24.54 26.49 20.99
N LEU A 101 25.41 26.94 20.08
CA LEU A 101 25.57 26.36 18.74
C LEU A 101 26.01 24.89 18.82
N LEU A 102 26.95 24.55 19.71
CA LEU A 102 27.41 23.18 19.93
C LEU A 102 26.30 22.30 20.52
N PHE A 103 25.57 22.82 21.52
CA PHE A 103 24.48 22.09 22.17
C PHE A 103 23.34 21.80 21.19
N VAL A 104 22.89 22.81 20.44
CA VAL A 104 21.86 22.62 19.40
C VAL A 104 22.37 21.70 18.30
N GLY A 105 23.63 21.85 17.87
CA GLY A 105 24.27 20.98 16.89
C GLY A 105 24.29 19.51 17.32
N ALA A 106 24.59 19.23 18.59
CA ALA A 106 24.60 17.89 19.16
C ALA A 106 23.21 17.20 19.12
N ILE A 107 22.12 17.97 19.04
CA ILE A 107 20.75 17.45 18.91
C ILE A 107 20.33 17.41 17.44
N PHE A 108 20.54 18.50 16.71
CA PHE A 108 20.00 18.70 15.36
C PHE A 108 20.75 17.87 14.31
N LEU A 109 22.08 17.71 14.44
CA LEU A 109 22.84 16.91 13.49
C LEU A 109 22.43 15.42 13.54
N PRO A 110 22.44 14.72 14.70
CA PRO A 110 22.01 13.32 14.74
C PRO A 110 20.55 13.15 14.32
N THR A 111 19.67 14.08 14.71
CA THR A 111 18.27 14.05 14.31
C THR A 111 18.13 14.19 12.79
N GLY A 112 18.81 15.17 12.18
CA GLY A 112 18.82 15.37 10.74
C GLY A 112 19.34 14.14 9.99
N PHE A 113 20.46 13.57 10.42
CA PHE A 113 20.99 12.32 9.85
C PHE A 113 20.02 11.14 10.02
N GLY A 114 19.37 11.02 11.17
CA GLY A 114 18.35 10.00 11.41
C GLY A 114 17.15 10.14 10.45
N MET A 115 16.66 11.36 10.25
CA MET A 115 15.57 11.65 9.31
C MET A 115 15.98 11.35 7.86
N LEU A 116 17.19 11.73 7.44
CA LEU A 116 17.72 11.38 6.11
C LEU A 116 17.86 9.86 5.94
N PHE A 117 18.25 9.14 6.99
CA PHE A 117 18.30 7.68 6.98
C PHE A 117 16.91 7.05 6.81
N LEU A 118 15.88 7.60 7.47
CA LEU A 118 14.49 7.18 7.27
C LEU A 118 14.01 7.48 5.84
N LEU A 119 14.34 8.64 5.27
CA LEU A 119 14.03 8.95 3.86
C LEU A 119 14.61 7.92 2.90
N LYS A 120 15.87 7.53 3.13
CA LYS A 120 16.54 6.52 2.31
C LYS A 120 15.76 5.19 2.28
N LYS A 121 15.11 4.82 3.38
CA LYS A 121 14.32 3.58 3.47
C LYS A 121 13.06 3.58 2.60
N GLU A 122 12.51 4.75 2.26
CA GLU A 122 11.33 4.84 1.40
C GLU A 122 11.64 5.29 -0.03
N TRP A 123 12.54 6.26 -0.23
CA TRP A 123 12.86 6.84 -1.55
C TRP A 123 13.57 5.85 -2.46
N PHE A 124 14.41 4.95 -1.94
CA PHE A 124 15.17 4.01 -2.77
C PHE A 124 14.71 2.55 -2.62
N ALA A 125 13.45 2.36 -2.26
CA ALA A 125 12.82 1.05 -2.11
C ALA A 125 12.01 0.70 -3.37
N TRP A 126 10.91 -0.03 -3.21
CA TRP A 126 9.98 -0.38 -4.28
C TRP A 126 8.80 0.59 -4.31
N THR A 127 8.24 0.83 -5.51
CA THR A 127 7.01 1.64 -5.65
C THR A 127 5.81 0.98 -4.98
N HIS A 128 5.73 -0.34 -5.08
CA HIS A 128 4.75 -1.23 -4.47
C HIS A 128 5.30 -2.67 -4.51
N TYR A 129 4.61 -3.59 -3.84
CA TYR A 129 4.89 -5.03 -3.79
C TYR A 129 3.70 -5.79 -4.38
N PRO A 130 3.70 -6.09 -5.68
CA PRO A 130 2.51 -6.62 -6.33
C PRO A 130 2.28 -8.07 -5.93
N ILE A 131 1.01 -8.45 -5.97
CA ILE A 131 0.53 -9.80 -5.76
C ILE A 131 -0.30 -10.17 -6.97
N ARG A 132 0.04 -11.27 -7.62
CA ARG A 132 -0.68 -11.81 -8.76
C ARG A 132 -1.32 -13.13 -8.37
N PHE A 133 -2.64 -13.14 -8.40
CA PHE A 133 -3.49 -14.31 -8.19
C PHE A 133 -3.72 -14.97 -9.55
N ASP A 134 -2.96 -16.03 -9.85
CA ASP A 134 -3.08 -16.83 -11.07
C ASP A 134 -4.16 -17.89 -10.88
N ARG A 135 -5.34 -17.61 -11.42
CA ARG A 135 -6.53 -18.46 -11.29
C ARG A 135 -6.37 -19.75 -12.08
N LYS A 136 -5.87 -19.70 -13.32
CA LYS A 136 -5.84 -20.91 -14.18
C LYS A 136 -4.87 -21.94 -13.64
N ASN A 137 -3.74 -21.52 -13.08
CA ASN A 137 -2.77 -22.43 -12.49
C ASN A 137 -2.95 -22.61 -10.97
N GLN A 138 -3.90 -21.90 -10.35
CA GLN A 138 -4.17 -21.92 -8.90
C GLN A 138 -2.92 -21.58 -8.07
N LEU A 139 -2.21 -20.53 -8.48
CA LEU A 139 -1.02 -20.03 -7.81
C LEU A 139 -1.20 -18.59 -7.32
N VAL A 140 -0.41 -18.23 -6.31
CA VAL A 140 -0.20 -16.85 -5.88
C VAL A 140 1.27 -16.52 -6.06
N HIS A 141 1.55 -15.52 -6.88
CA HIS A 141 2.87 -14.93 -7.02
C HIS A 141 2.93 -13.65 -6.20
N ALA A 142 3.90 -13.52 -5.30
CA ALA A 142 4.04 -12.35 -4.46
C ALA A 142 5.48 -11.86 -4.42
N HIS A 143 5.63 -10.54 -4.47
CA HIS A 143 6.91 -9.87 -4.43
C HIS A 143 7.36 -9.62 -2.99
N ARG A 144 8.56 -10.09 -2.62
CA ARG A 144 9.18 -9.85 -1.32
C ARG A 144 9.77 -8.44 -1.23
N HIS A 145 10.09 -8.01 -0.01
CA HIS A 145 10.70 -6.69 0.22
C HIS A 145 12.12 -6.56 -0.34
N ASP A 146 12.83 -7.69 -0.51
CA ASP A 146 14.19 -7.72 -1.06
C ASP A 146 14.25 -7.68 -2.59
N GLY A 147 13.11 -7.80 -3.28
CA GLY A 147 13.05 -7.88 -4.74
C GLY A 147 12.86 -9.27 -5.31
N SER A 148 12.98 -10.30 -4.48
CA SER A 148 12.70 -11.67 -4.91
C SER A 148 11.19 -11.91 -5.01
N VAL A 149 10.81 -12.91 -5.79
CA VAL A 149 9.42 -13.35 -5.94
C VAL A 149 9.31 -14.76 -5.42
N PHE A 150 8.18 -15.09 -4.80
CA PHE A 150 7.81 -16.48 -4.53
C PHE A 150 6.46 -16.80 -5.15
N SER A 151 6.26 -18.10 -5.39
CA SER A 151 5.03 -18.66 -5.91
C SER A 151 4.58 -19.74 -4.93
N ALA A 152 3.32 -19.70 -4.51
CA ALA A 152 2.72 -20.71 -3.67
C ALA A 152 1.41 -21.18 -4.30
N ARG A 153 1.01 -22.43 -4.08
CA ARG A 153 -0.32 -22.90 -4.48
C ARG A 153 -1.36 -22.17 -3.64
N TRP A 154 -2.44 -21.73 -4.29
CA TRP A 154 -3.53 -21.01 -3.63
C TRP A 154 -4.12 -21.77 -2.43
N ASP A 155 -4.29 -23.08 -2.56
CA ASP A 155 -4.82 -23.95 -1.51
C ASP A 155 -3.84 -24.17 -0.35
N ASP A 156 -2.53 -23.94 -0.56
CA ASP A 156 -1.48 -24.17 0.45
C ASP A 156 -1.20 -22.90 1.28
N VAL A 157 -1.75 -21.75 0.90
CA VAL A 157 -1.57 -20.49 1.64
C VAL A 157 -2.52 -20.45 2.82
N PHE A 158 -2.00 -20.21 4.03
CA PHE A 158 -2.81 -20.00 5.22
C PHE A 158 -3.21 -18.52 5.33
N PHE A 159 -4.45 -18.19 5.00
CA PHE A 159 -4.98 -16.84 5.15
C PHE A 159 -5.58 -16.60 6.52
N THR A 160 -5.28 -15.45 7.12
CA THR A 160 -5.86 -15.04 8.41
C THR A 160 -5.99 -13.54 8.50
N THR A 161 -6.97 -13.09 9.28
CA THR A 161 -7.00 -11.69 9.72
C THR A 161 -6.02 -11.49 10.88
N ALA A 162 -5.25 -10.41 10.85
CA ALA A 162 -4.39 -10.00 11.94
C ALA A 162 -4.77 -8.57 12.33
N ALA A 163 -4.91 -8.28 13.64
CA ALA A 163 -5.04 -6.89 14.10
C ALA A 163 -3.74 -6.42 14.72
N MET A 164 -3.38 -5.17 14.42
CA MET A 164 -2.38 -4.46 15.20
C MET A 164 -2.94 -4.14 16.60
N HIS A 165 -2.06 -4.01 17.59
CA HIS A 165 -2.46 -3.52 18.90
C HIS A 165 -2.97 -2.08 18.77
N GLY A 166 -4.28 -1.88 18.95
CA GLY A 166 -4.90 -0.55 19.07
C GLY A 166 -5.42 0.12 17.78
N SER A 167 -5.39 -0.51 16.60
CA SER A 167 -6.15 -0.11 15.38
C SER A 167 -5.87 -1.03 14.17
N ASP A 168 -6.60 -0.83 13.06
CA ASP A 168 -6.60 -1.51 11.73
C ASP A 168 -6.25 -3.02 11.68
N CYS A 169 -7.21 -3.82 11.20
CA CYS A 169 -7.01 -5.23 10.86
C CYS A 169 -6.61 -5.36 9.39
N TYR A 170 -5.72 -6.30 9.08
CA TYR A 170 -5.29 -6.64 7.73
C TYR A 170 -5.38 -8.15 7.51
N ILE A 171 -5.29 -8.59 6.25
CA ILE A 171 -5.23 -10.02 5.91
C ILE A 171 -3.80 -10.39 5.56
N SER A 172 -3.26 -11.39 6.24
CA SER A 172 -1.99 -12.03 5.87
C SER A 172 -2.26 -13.37 5.17
N GLY A 173 -1.48 -13.65 4.13
CA GLY A 173 -1.31 -14.99 3.57
C GLY A 173 0.05 -15.54 3.99
N HIS A 174 0.05 -16.61 4.77
CA HIS A 174 1.26 -17.29 5.22
C HIS A 174 1.54 -18.49 4.34
N VAL A 175 2.76 -18.59 3.82
CA VAL A 175 3.24 -19.83 3.20
C VAL A 175 3.85 -20.67 4.31
N LEU A 176 3.42 -21.93 4.40
CA LEU A 176 3.86 -22.85 5.44
C LEU A 176 4.95 -23.78 4.91
N ALA A 177 5.81 -24.26 5.80
CA ALA A 177 6.74 -25.35 5.52
C ALA A 177 5.97 -26.67 5.36
N GLU A 178 6.70 -27.73 4.99
CA GLU A 178 6.15 -29.09 4.84
C GLU A 178 5.50 -29.64 6.12
N ASP A 179 5.86 -29.10 7.29
CA ASP A 179 5.25 -29.46 8.57
C ASP A 179 3.82 -28.93 8.75
N GLY A 180 3.35 -28.05 7.86
CA GLY A 180 2.02 -27.46 7.91
C GLY A 180 1.80 -26.48 9.07
N GLU A 181 2.86 -26.05 9.76
CA GLU A 181 2.74 -25.17 10.93
C GLU A 181 3.71 -23.98 10.89
N THR A 182 4.91 -24.17 10.35
CA THR A 182 5.97 -23.16 10.36
C THR A 182 5.81 -22.19 9.20
N ILE A 183 5.71 -20.90 9.51
CA ILE A 183 5.60 -19.83 8.53
C ILE A 183 6.96 -19.57 7.89
N VAL A 184 7.10 -19.84 6.59
CA VAL A 184 8.34 -19.60 5.83
C VAL A 184 8.30 -18.28 5.04
N ASP A 185 7.12 -17.87 4.59
CA ASP A 185 6.92 -16.61 3.89
C ASP A 185 5.57 -15.97 4.28
N THR A 186 5.45 -14.66 4.05
CA THR A 186 4.20 -13.94 4.34
C THR A 186 4.03 -12.78 3.38
N PHE A 187 2.82 -12.64 2.85
CA PHE A 187 2.36 -11.46 2.13
C PHE A 187 1.06 -10.94 2.75
N CYS A 188 0.63 -9.75 2.36
CA CYS A 188 -0.62 -9.16 2.85
C CYS A 188 -1.51 -8.74 1.69
N LEU A 189 -2.80 -9.06 1.78
CA LEU A 189 -3.77 -8.52 0.84
C LEU A 189 -3.86 -7.00 0.99
N PRO A 190 -4.22 -6.27 -0.08
CA PRO A 190 -4.26 -4.81 -0.08
C PRO A 190 -5.45 -4.19 0.65
N ALA A 191 -5.79 -4.71 1.82
CA ALA A 191 -6.83 -4.20 2.68
C ALA A 191 -6.35 -4.10 4.14
N SER A 192 -6.49 -2.90 4.70
CA SER A 192 -6.33 -2.62 6.12
C SER A 192 -7.52 -1.78 6.56
N HIS A 193 -8.39 -2.35 7.38
CA HIS A 193 -9.63 -1.71 7.83
C HIS A 193 -9.80 -1.85 9.34
N ASN A 194 -10.32 -0.83 9.99
CA ASN A 194 -10.82 -0.93 11.37
C ASN A 194 -12.13 -1.75 11.46
N ASN A 195 -12.76 -2.04 10.33
CA ASN A 195 -14.01 -2.78 10.19
C ASN A 195 -13.76 -4.19 9.62
N ILE A 196 -14.03 -5.22 10.43
CA ILE A 196 -13.84 -6.63 10.05
C ILE A 196 -14.73 -7.04 8.85
N PRO A 197 -16.03 -6.72 8.80
CA PRO A 197 -16.85 -6.91 7.61
C PRO A 197 -16.25 -6.36 6.31
N ALA A 198 -15.69 -5.14 6.31
CA ALA A 198 -15.05 -4.57 5.13
C ALA A 198 -13.82 -5.39 4.70
N LEU A 199 -13.02 -5.82 5.67
CA LEU A 199 -11.86 -6.69 5.42
C LEU A 199 -12.29 -8.05 4.85
N LYS A 200 -13.37 -8.65 5.37
CA LYS A 200 -13.95 -9.89 4.84
C LYS A 200 -14.57 -9.73 3.46
N ALA A 201 -15.15 -8.56 3.15
CA ALA A 201 -15.65 -8.25 1.81
C ALA A 201 -14.51 -8.13 0.78
N HIS A 202 -13.34 -7.64 1.19
CA HIS A 202 -12.13 -7.67 0.37
C HIS A 202 -11.60 -9.09 0.17
N TRP A 203 -11.57 -9.89 1.24
CA TRP A 203 -11.24 -11.31 1.14
C TRP A 203 -12.12 -12.03 0.12
N GLU A 204 -13.44 -11.84 0.19
CA GLU A 204 -14.35 -12.46 -0.78
C GLU A 204 -14.14 -11.98 -2.21
N PHE A 205 -13.71 -10.74 -2.43
CA PHE A 205 -13.35 -10.27 -3.77
C PHE A 205 -12.21 -11.11 -4.36
N VAL A 206 -11.13 -11.33 -3.61
CA VAL A 206 -9.98 -12.15 -4.05
C VAL A 206 -10.35 -13.63 -4.12
N ARG A 207 -11.05 -14.16 -3.12
CA ARG A 207 -11.46 -15.58 -3.05
C ARG A 207 -12.39 -15.94 -4.20
N ARG A 208 -13.42 -15.12 -4.49
CA ARG A 208 -14.32 -15.35 -5.62
C ARG A 208 -13.58 -15.30 -6.94
N TYR A 209 -12.63 -14.39 -7.09
CA TYR A 209 -11.79 -14.37 -8.27
C TYR A 209 -11.08 -15.72 -8.49
N MET A 210 -10.41 -16.23 -7.46
CA MET A 210 -9.64 -17.48 -7.54
C MET A 210 -10.51 -18.75 -7.65
N GLU A 211 -11.63 -18.82 -6.94
CA GLU A 211 -12.47 -20.03 -6.87
C GLU A 211 -13.58 -20.06 -7.92
N GLU A 212 -14.19 -18.90 -8.22
CA GLU A 212 -15.39 -18.80 -9.05
C GLU A 212 -15.06 -18.17 -10.41
N GLY A 213 -14.21 -17.15 -10.42
CA GLY A 213 -13.79 -16.40 -11.61
C GLY A 213 -14.13 -14.91 -11.55
N PRO A 214 -13.83 -14.17 -12.63
CA PRO A 214 -14.00 -12.72 -12.68
C PRO A 214 -15.45 -12.24 -12.86
N GLU A 215 -16.41 -13.16 -13.07
CA GLU A 215 -17.79 -12.81 -13.39
C GLU A 215 -18.42 -11.93 -12.30
N GLY A 216 -18.93 -10.76 -12.71
CA GLY A 216 -19.50 -9.76 -11.79
C GLY A 216 -18.47 -8.92 -11.00
N LEU A 217 -17.21 -9.37 -10.88
CA LEU A 217 -16.18 -8.66 -10.11
C LEU A 217 -15.67 -7.41 -10.80
N THR A 218 -15.53 -7.43 -12.14
CA THR A 218 -15.06 -6.28 -12.93
C THR A 218 -15.95 -5.04 -12.74
N SER A 219 -17.26 -5.24 -12.56
CA SER A 219 -18.24 -4.17 -12.29
C SER A 219 -18.01 -3.43 -10.96
N ARG A 220 -17.24 -4.02 -10.05
CA ARG A 220 -16.90 -3.45 -8.74
C ARG A 220 -15.68 -2.55 -8.79
N ILE A 221 -14.87 -2.65 -9.84
CA ILE A 221 -13.63 -1.90 -9.99
C ILE A 221 -13.96 -0.56 -10.65
N SER A 222 -13.79 0.53 -9.90
CA SER A 222 -14.04 1.89 -10.42
C SER A 222 -12.99 2.32 -11.44
N PHE A 223 -11.73 1.94 -11.21
CA PHE A 223 -10.60 2.15 -12.10
C PHE A 223 -9.45 1.21 -11.70
N CYS A 224 -8.59 0.88 -12.65
CA CYS A 224 -7.35 0.15 -12.43
C CYS A 224 -6.17 1.11 -12.22
N LEU A 225 -5.22 0.74 -11.36
CA LEU A 225 -4.04 1.55 -11.07
C LEU A 225 -3.14 1.65 -12.33
N PRO A 226 -2.82 2.85 -12.84
CA PRO A 226 -2.04 3.06 -14.07
C PRO A 226 -0.53 2.89 -13.84
N ILE A 227 -0.14 1.76 -13.25
CA ILE A 227 1.21 1.50 -12.75
C ILE A 227 1.86 0.18 -13.22
N ALA A 228 1.17 -0.61 -14.06
CA ALA A 228 1.69 -1.86 -14.59
C ALA A 228 3.02 -1.67 -15.34
N GLU A 229 3.03 -0.76 -16.31
CA GLU A 229 4.18 -0.53 -17.19
C GLU A 229 4.99 0.72 -16.83
N LYS A 230 4.44 1.58 -15.96
CA LYS A 230 4.99 2.90 -15.65
C LYS A 230 4.84 3.23 -14.16
N LYS A 231 5.52 4.28 -13.71
CA LYS A 231 5.32 4.84 -12.38
C LYS A 231 4.08 5.73 -12.37
N GLU A 232 3.55 6.02 -11.18
CA GLU A 232 2.48 7.02 -11.03
C GLU A 232 2.88 8.33 -11.73
N SER A 233 1.95 8.93 -12.47
CA SER A 233 2.09 10.33 -12.87
C SER A 233 1.76 11.22 -11.67
N TYR A 234 2.29 12.44 -11.63
CA TYR A 234 1.99 13.37 -10.54
C TYR A 234 0.48 13.62 -10.37
N GLY A 235 -0.23 13.80 -11.50
CA GLY A 235 -1.68 13.98 -11.48
C GLY A 235 -2.42 12.79 -10.89
N PHE A 236 -1.97 11.57 -11.18
CA PHE A 236 -2.53 10.37 -10.57
C PHE A 236 -2.18 10.25 -9.08
N THR A 237 -0.94 10.55 -8.68
CA THR A 237 -0.53 10.58 -7.26
C THR A 237 -1.42 11.52 -6.44
N PHE A 238 -1.65 12.73 -6.94
CA PHE A 238 -2.53 13.69 -6.28
C PHE A 238 -3.99 13.20 -6.22
N PHE A 239 -4.52 12.69 -7.34
CA PHE A 239 -5.86 12.11 -7.39
C PHE A 239 -6.02 10.94 -6.39
N TYR A 240 -5.06 10.01 -6.36
CA TYR A 240 -5.08 8.86 -5.47
C TYR A 240 -5.05 9.27 -3.99
N LEU A 241 -4.31 10.32 -3.63
CA LEU A 241 -4.39 10.87 -2.27
C LEU A 241 -5.74 11.50 -1.97
N MET A 242 -6.36 12.16 -2.96
CA MET A 242 -7.69 12.70 -2.80
C MET A 242 -8.74 11.62 -2.53
N THR A 243 -8.59 10.39 -3.04
CA THR A 243 -9.57 9.32 -2.80
C THR A 243 -9.72 8.93 -1.33
N ILE A 244 -8.75 9.28 -0.46
CA ILE A 244 -8.89 9.15 1.00
C ILE A 244 -10.08 9.96 1.53
N TYR A 245 -10.41 11.06 0.84
CA TYR A 245 -11.53 11.95 1.15
C TYR A 245 -12.79 11.65 0.33
N ASN A 246 -12.88 10.48 -0.31
CA ASN A 246 -14.09 10.04 -1.00
C ASN A 246 -15.29 10.10 -0.05
N GLY A 247 -16.37 10.76 -0.49
CA GLY A 247 -17.59 10.95 0.32
C GLY A 247 -17.55 12.13 1.30
N ALA A 248 -16.43 12.85 1.41
CA ALA A 248 -16.38 14.09 2.18
C ALA A 248 -17.29 15.17 1.54
N PRO A 249 -17.95 16.02 2.34
CA PRO A 249 -18.71 17.14 1.82
C PRO A 249 -17.85 18.03 0.91
N ILE A 250 -18.38 18.42 -0.25
CA ILE A 250 -17.67 19.23 -1.27
C ILE A 250 -17.11 20.53 -0.66
N VAL A 251 -17.80 21.08 0.34
CA VAL A 251 -17.40 22.32 1.05
C VAL A 251 -16.07 22.19 1.78
N LEU A 252 -15.65 20.96 2.14
CA LEU A 252 -14.38 20.70 2.82
C LEU A 252 -13.21 20.54 1.85
N LEU A 253 -13.46 20.29 0.56
CA LEU A 253 -12.40 20.05 -0.42
C LEU A 253 -11.39 21.19 -0.55
N PRO A 254 -11.75 22.49 -0.46
CA PRO A 254 -10.77 23.58 -0.46
C PRO A 254 -9.77 23.52 0.70
N PHE A 255 -10.11 22.86 1.81
CA PHE A 255 -9.21 22.66 2.95
C PHE A 255 -8.43 21.34 2.85
N LEU A 256 -9.06 20.29 2.31
CA LEU A 256 -8.45 18.97 2.17
C LEU A 256 -7.47 18.89 0.99
N ALA A 257 -7.75 19.57 -0.12
CA ALA A 257 -6.90 19.55 -1.31
C ALA A 257 -5.49 20.13 -1.09
N PRO A 258 -5.31 21.27 -0.38
CA PRO A 258 -3.98 21.74 0.01
C PRO A 258 -3.21 20.73 0.86
N LEU A 259 -3.89 20.02 1.77
CA LEU A 259 -3.27 18.98 2.58
C LEU A 259 -2.84 17.80 1.71
N ALA A 260 -3.70 17.32 0.81
CA ALA A 260 -3.35 16.28 -0.17
C ALA A 260 -2.16 16.69 -1.05
N PHE A 261 -2.09 17.96 -1.45
CA PHE A 261 -0.97 18.51 -2.22
C PHE A 261 0.33 18.49 -1.40
N LEU A 262 0.31 18.86 -0.12
CA LEU A 262 1.50 18.77 0.73
C LEU A 262 1.99 17.32 0.89
N PHE A 263 1.08 16.36 0.99
CA PHE A 263 1.43 14.94 1.05
C PHE A 263 1.84 14.36 -0.32
N SER A 264 1.36 14.90 -1.44
CA SER A 264 1.68 14.39 -2.78
C SER A 264 3.13 14.63 -3.16
N LEU A 265 3.75 15.72 -2.70
CA LEU A 265 5.14 16.03 -3.00
C LEU A 265 6.12 14.94 -2.54
N PRO A 266 6.21 14.59 -1.24
CA PRO A 266 7.13 13.55 -0.79
C PRO A 266 6.74 12.16 -1.30
N ARG A 267 5.43 11.86 -1.48
CA ARG A 267 5.00 10.61 -2.14
C ARG A 267 5.54 10.52 -3.56
N TYR A 268 5.37 11.58 -4.35
CA TYR A 268 5.78 11.58 -5.75
C TYR A 268 7.29 11.45 -5.88
N VAL A 269 8.07 12.15 -5.04
CA VAL A 269 9.53 11.97 -4.97
C VAL A 269 9.88 10.51 -4.63
N ALA A 270 9.19 9.91 -3.66
CA ALA A 270 9.42 8.51 -3.30
C ALA A 270 9.12 7.56 -4.46
N ILE A 271 8.05 7.79 -5.24
CA ILE A 271 7.73 7.01 -6.44
C ILE A 271 8.81 7.18 -7.51
N LEU A 272 9.24 8.42 -7.79
CA LEU A 272 10.26 8.72 -8.80
C LEU A 272 11.60 8.07 -8.49
N THR A 273 11.97 8.02 -7.21
CA THR A 273 13.26 7.48 -6.75
C THR A 273 13.24 5.96 -6.51
N SER A 274 12.06 5.37 -6.27
CA SER A 274 11.90 3.92 -6.01
C SER A 274 11.99 3.07 -7.28
N ARG A 275 12.33 1.79 -7.16
CA ARG A 275 12.30 0.82 -8.26
C ARG A 275 10.88 0.33 -8.51
N ARG A 276 10.51 0.14 -9.79
CA ARG A 276 9.23 -0.49 -10.16
C ARG A 276 9.42 -2.01 -10.14
N PRO A 277 8.52 -2.77 -9.50
CA PRO A 277 8.54 -4.23 -9.61
C PRO A 277 8.22 -4.66 -11.05
N VAL A 278 8.84 -5.76 -11.50
CA VAL A 278 8.61 -6.36 -12.81
C VAL A 278 8.61 -7.87 -12.64
N TRP A 279 7.56 -8.53 -13.13
CA TRP A 279 7.48 -9.99 -13.11
C TRP A 279 8.51 -10.63 -14.03
N SER A 280 9.05 -11.80 -13.64
CA SER A 280 9.97 -12.56 -14.48
C SER A 280 9.29 -13.02 -15.77
N SER A 281 10.09 -13.34 -16.78
CA SER A 281 9.58 -13.85 -18.05
C SER A 281 8.78 -15.14 -17.88
N GLU A 282 9.14 -16.01 -16.92
CA GLU A 282 8.39 -17.24 -16.67
C GLU A 282 6.96 -16.94 -16.19
N ILE A 283 6.80 -16.02 -15.23
CA ILE A 283 5.48 -15.62 -14.71
C ILE A 283 4.66 -14.93 -15.80
N GLN A 284 5.29 -14.11 -16.65
CA GLN A 284 4.59 -13.45 -17.77
C GLN A 284 4.09 -14.45 -18.82
N VAL A 285 4.91 -15.45 -19.17
CA VAL A 285 4.52 -16.51 -20.11
C VAL A 285 3.42 -17.39 -19.53
N GLN A 286 3.53 -17.71 -18.23
CA GLN A 286 2.52 -18.49 -17.52
C GLN A 286 1.17 -17.76 -17.47
N CYS A 287 1.18 -16.46 -17.19
CA CYS A 287 0.00 -15.61 -17.05
C CYS A 287 -0.30 -14.79 -18.33
N ARG A 288 -0.37 -15.44 -19.50
CA ARG A 288 -0.70 -14.72 -20.74
C ARG A 288 -2.17 -14.32 -20.78
N VAL A 289 -2.43 -13.05 -21.10
CA VAL A 289 -3.76 -12.50 -21.36
C VAL A 289 -4.19 -12.85 -22.78
N GLU A 290 -5.42 -13.31 -22.94
CA GLU A 290 -6.03 -13.57 -24.25
C GLU A 290 -6.52 -12.25 -24.86
N GLU A 291 -6.32 -12.04 -26.16
CA GLU A 291 -6.63 -10.75 -26.82
C GLU A 291 -8.12 -10.37 -26.71
N ASP A 292 -9.01 -11.36 -26.70
CA ASP A 292 -10.47 -11.18 -26.65
C ASP A 292 -11.08 -11.55 -25.28
N ASP A 293 -10.30 -11.47 -24.19
CA ASP A 293 -10.79 -11.80 -22.85
C ASP A 293 -11.91 -10.84 -22.40
N PRO A 294 -13.15 -11.33 -22.20
CA PRO A 294 -14.30 -10.47 -21.92
C PRO A 294 -14.25 -9.79 -20.55
N TYR A 295 -13.36 -10.23 -19.66
CA TYR A 295 -13.18 -9.67 -18.33
C TYR A 295 -11.91 -8.84 -18.18
N HIS A 296 -11.15 -8.64 -19.26
CA HIS A 296 -9.93 -7.85 -19.23
C HIS A 296 -10.22 -6.38 -18.87
N LEU A 297 -9.65 -5.94 -17.76
CA LEU A 297 -9.74 -4.59 -17.24
C LEU A 297 -8.37 -4.14 -16.73
N ASP A 298 -7.82 -3.13 -17.39
CA ASP A 298 -6.52 -2.54 -17.07
C ASP A 298 -6.63 -1.00 -17.05
N ALA A 299 -5.50 -0.33 -16.94
CA ALA A 299 -5.45 1.12 -16.94
C ALA A 299 -5.82 1.78 -18.28
N SER A 300 -5.76 1.06 -19.40
CA SER A 300 -6.17 1.56 -20.72
C SER A 300 -7.69 1.69 -20.84
N MET A 301 -8.43 0.86 -20.09
CA MET A 301 -9.89 0.83 -20.01
C MET A 301 -10.47 1.85 -19.00
N ASN A 302 -9.62 2.59 -18.30
CA ASN A 302 -10.05 3.61 -17.33
C ASN A 302 -10.89 4.72 -17.98
N PRO A 303 -11.82 5.34 -17.23
CA PRO A 303 -12.56 6.49 -17.74
C PRO A 303 -11.60 7.65 -18.07
N LYS A 304 -11.92 8.42 -19.13
CA LYS A 304 -11.12 9.57 -19.58
C LYS A 304 -10.78 10.56 -18.46
N SER A 305 -11.66 10.69 -17.46
CA SER A 305 -11.41 11.47 -16.25
C SER A 305 -11.71 10.63 -15.00
N LEU A 306 -10.66 10.30 -14.26
CA LEU A 306 -10.77 9.61 -12.97
C LEU A 306 -11.50 10.47 -11.91
N TRP A 307 -11.48 11.80 -12.04
CA TRP A 307 -12.26 12.68 -11.15
C TRP A 307 -13.78 12.43 -11.24
N GLY A 308 -14.25 11.86 -12.36
CA GLY A 308 -15.64 11.40 -12.46
C GLY A 308 -15.99 10.32 -11.45
N THR A 309 -15.05 9.45 -11.06
CA THR A 309 -15.27 8.42 -10.04
C THR A 309 -15.25 8.99 -8.63
N PHE A 310 -14.60 10.14 -8.43
CA PHE A 310 -14.57 10.87 -7.16
C PHE A 310 -15.89 11.60 -6.89
N PHE A 311 -16.43 12.30 -7.90
CA PHE A 311 -17.66 13.10 -7.78
C PHE A 311 -18.94 12.35 -8.18
N GLY A 312 -18.83 11.27 -8.95
CA GLY A 312 -19.95 10.52 -9.49
C GLY A 312 -20.50 9.49 -8.49
N LYS A 313 -21.66 9.82 -7.90
CA LYS A 313 -22.67 8.95 -7.23
C LYS A 313 -22.10 7.75 -6.43
N THR A 314 -22.11 7.79 -5.09
CA THR A 314 -23.32 7.52 -4.27
C THR A 314 -24.37 6.61 -4.93
N LYS A 315 -24.01 5.39 -5.32
CA LYS A 315 -24.94 4.24 -5.23
C LYS A 315 -24.55 3.41 -4.01
N LYS A 316 -25.29 3.64 -2.91
CA LYS A 316 -25.33 2.88 -1.64
C LYS A 316 -24.10 1.99 -1.36
N SER A 317 -23.05 2.58 -0.82
CA SER A 317 -22.28 1.86 0.21
C SER A 317 -23.00 2.10 1.53
N PRO A 318 -23.30 1.08 2.35
CA PRO A 318 -23.69 1.34 3.73
C PRO A 318 -22.55 2.11 4.40
N SER A 319 -22.91 3.19 5.09
CA SER A 319 -21.97 3.94 5.92
C SER A 319 -21.45 3.03 7.03
N PRO A 320 -20.15 3.07 7.38
CA PRO A 320 -19.63 2.34 8.53
C PRO A 320 -19.92 3.05 9.87
N HIS A 321 -20.84 4.02 9.92
CA HIS A 321 -21.29 4.62 11.17
C HIS A 321 -22.57 3.94 11.67
N THR A 322 -22.36 2.83 12.38
CA THR A 322 -23.00 2.50 13.67
C THR A 322 -22.10 1.51 14.39
#